data_AF-A0A6I3GLE7-F1
#
_entry.id   AF-A0A6I3GLE7-F1
#
_cell.length_a   1.000
_cell.length_b   1.000
_cell.length_c   1.000
_cell.angle_alpha   90.00
_cell.angle_beta   90.00
_cell.angle_gamma   90.00
#
_symmetry.space_group_name_H-M   'P 1'
#
loop_
_entity.id
_entity.type
_entity.pdbx_description
1 polymer ?
#
loop_
_entity_poly.entity_id
_entity_poly.type
_entity_poly.pdbx_seq_one_letter_code
_entity_poly.pdbx_strand_id
1 'polypeptide(L)'
;MLNVTFHGVRGSTPCHGPETAKYGGNTSCVAVQAEGQRPLLLDMGTGLRYFGKNFLATSPTPLDAVALVTHLHWDHIQGLPFFAPILQDGARLEVFG
;
A
#
# COMPACT_ATOMS: atom_id res chain seq x y z
N MET A 1 -10.05 16.23 6.40
CA MET A 1 -8.71 16.08 7.02
C MET A 1 -7.84 15.21 6.12
N LEU A 2 -6.53 15.48 6.04
CA LEU A 2 -5.57 14.67 5.28
C LEU A 2 -4.87 13.70 6.24
N ASN A 3 -4.90 12.40 5.92
CA ASN A 3 -4.23 11.35 6.69
C ASN A 3 -3.11 10.73 5.85
N VAL A 4 -1.94 10.58 6.45
CA VAL A 4 -0.78 9.91 5.85
C VAL A 4 -0.41 8.72 6.72
N THR A 5 -0.47 7.52 6.15
CA THR A 5 -0.16 6.27 6.85
C THR A 5 1.02 5.58 6.19
N PHE A 6 2.06 5.31 6.98
CA PHE A 6 3.23 4.56 6.54
C PHE A 6 2.98 3.06 6.76
N HIS A 7 2.61 2.35 5.70
CA HIS A 7 2.39 0.91 5.76
C HIS A 7 3.69 0.10 5.60
N GLY A 8 4.73 0.72 5.04
CA GLY A 8 6.08 0.19 5.01
C GLY A 8 7.13 1.29 4.86
N VAL A 9 8.23 1.13 5.58
CA VAL A 9 9.33 2.11 5.71
C VAL A 9 10.71 1.49 5.54
N ARG A 10 10.78 0.20 5.17
CA ARG A 10 12.03 -0.49 4.84
C ARG A 10 12.35 -0.37 3.35
N GLY A 11 13.65 -0.32 3.05
CA GLY A 11 14.18 -0.51 1.70
C GLY A 11 14.72 -1.92 1.48
N SER A 12 14.89 -2.28 0.22
CA SER A 12 15.48 -3.52 -0.32
C SER A 12 14.73 -4.81 0.03
N THR A 13 14.71 -5.22 1.29
CA THR A 13 14.11 -6.49 1.69
C THR A 13 13.22 -6.31 2.92
N PRO A 14 12.04 -6.94 2.97
CA PRO A 14 11.25 -6.94 4.19
C PRO A 14 12.04 -7.68 5.28
N CYS A 15 11.98 -7.19 6.51
CA CYS A 15 12.63 -7.82 7.65
C CYS A 15 11.61 -8.03 8.78
N HIS A 16 11.78 -9.06 9.57
CA HIS A 16 10.98 -9.29 10.75
C HIS A 16 11.91 -9.69 11.88
N GLY A 17 11.66 -9.16 13.08
CA GLY A 17 12.47 -9.47 14.25
C GLY A 17 12.34 -8.42 15.35
N PRO A 18 12.61 -8.76 16.63
CA PRO A 18 12.56 -7.83 17.74
C PRO A 18 13.41 -6.57 17.52
N GLU A 19 14.56 -6.71 16.86
CA GLU A 19 15.50 -5.65 16.56
C GLU A 19 14.97 -4.60 15.55
N THR A 20 13.94 -4.95 14.77
CA THR A 20 13.33 -4.06 13.77
C THR A 20 11.88 -3.69 14.09
N ALA A 21 11.29 -4.28 15.13
CA ALA A 21 9.87 -4.14 15.48
C ALA A 21 9.44 -2.69 15.73
N LYS A 22 10.32 -1.86 16.32
CA LYS A 22 10.05 -0.42 16.57
C LYS A 22 9.78 0.36 15.28
N TYR A 23 10.44 0.00 14.17
CA TYR A 23 10.37 0.73 12.91
C TYR A 23 9.42 0.07 11.91
N GLY A 24 9.20 -1.24 12.04
CA GLY A 24 8.40 -2.03 11.12
C GLY A 24 9.24 -2.77 10.07
N GLY A 25 8.62 -3.77 9.47
CA GLY A 25 9.29 -4.75 8.61
C GLY A 25 8.95 -4.67 7.11
N ASN A 26 7.94 -3.88 6.76
CA ASN A 26 7.40 -3.83 5.42
C ASN A 26 8.17 -2.86 4.52
N THR A 27 8.29 -3.20 3.24
CA THR A 27 8.94 -2.34 2.25
C THR A 27 8.04 -1.20 1.78
N SER A 28 8.64 -0.19 1.12
CA SER A 28 8.04 1.10 0.75
C SER A 28 6.57 1.03 0.37
N CYS A 29 5.72 1.65 1.19
CA CYS A 29 4.31 1.86 0.88
C CYS A 29 3.75 2.94 1.81
N VAL A 30 3.33 4.06 1.24
CA VAL A 30 2.66 5.14 1.97
C VAL A 30 1.28 5.37 1.38
N ALA A 31 0.25 5.39 2.22
CA ALA A 31 -1.11 5.73 1.83
C ALA A 31 -1.43 7.16 2.26
N VAL A 32 -1.88 7.97 1.31
CA VAL A 32 -2.41 9.31 1.53
C VAL A 32 -3.90 9.27 1.27
N GLN A 33 -4.69 9.63 2.28
CA GLN A 33 -6.14 9.56 2.24
C GLN A 33 -6.74 10.90 2.66
N ALA A 34 -7.76 11.34 1.94
CA ALA A 34 -8.58 12.49 2.28
C ALA A 34 -10.05 12.13 2.09
N GLU A 35 -10.92 12.75 2.87
CA GLU A 35 -12.36 12.51 2.81
C GLU A 35 -12.92 12.81 1.41
N GLY A 36 -13.71 11.88 0.87
CA GLY A 36 -14.29 11.98 -0.47
C GLY A 36 -13.29 11.87 -1.63
N GLN A 37 -12.01 11.58 -1.36
CA GLN A 37 -10.98 11.40 -2.38
C GLN A 37 -10.56 9.94 -2.49
N ARG A 38 -10.11 9.57 -3.68
CA ARG A 38 -9.48 8.26 -3.91
C ARG A 38 -8.17 8.16 -3.13
N PRO A 39 -7.86 7.02 -2.48
CA PRO A 39 -6.57 6.81 -1.85
C PRO A 39 -5.44 6.96 -2.87
N LEU A 40 -4.39 7.69 -2.48
CA LEU A 40 -3.14 7.78 -3.21
C LEU A 40 -2.10 6.90 -2.52
N LEU A 41 -1.58 5.93 -3.26
CA LEU A 41 -0.51 5.04 -2.84
C LEU A 41 0.81 5.54 -3.41
N LEU A 42 1.82 5.71 -2.56
CA LEU A 42 3.20 5.97 -2.96
C LEU A 42 3.97 4.66 -2.77
N ASP A 43 4.41 4.10 -3.88
CA ASP A 43 4.93 2.73 -4.03
C ASP A 43 3.96 1.61 -3.56
N MET A 44 4.28 0.41 -4.00
CA MET A 44 3.50 -0.82 -3.85
C MET A 44 4.36 -1.96 -3.27
N GLY A 45 5.23 -1.64 -2.32
CA GLY A 45 6.01 -2.62 -1.56
C GLY A 45 5.15 -3.50 -0.64
N THR A 46 5.77 -4.34 0.20
CA THR A 46 5.04 -5.32 1.02
C THR A 46 4.05 -4.68 2.01
N GLY A 47 4.20 -3.39 2.32
CA GLY A 47 3.23 -2.62 3.10
C GLY A 47 1.85 -2.55 2.46
N LEU A 48 1.75 -2.63 1.13
CA LEU A 48 0.49 -2.54 0.39
C LEU A 48 -0.55 -3.58 0.86
N ARG A 49 -0.10 -4.76 1.26
CA ARG A 49 -0.97 -5.81 1.82
C ARG A 49 -1.75 -5.31 3.04
N TYR A 50 -1.14 -4.50 3.89
CA TYR A 50 -1.77 -4.00 5.12
C TYR A 50 -2.74 -2.86 4.85
N PHE A 51 -2.41 -1.98 3.89
CA PHE A 51 -3.38 -1.03 3.35
C PHE A 51 -4.62 -1.77 2.83
N GLY A 52 -4.42 -2.79 1.99
CA GLY A 52 -5.52 -3.55 1.41
C GLY A 52 -6.40 -4.27 2.43
N LYS A 53 -5.80 -4.86 3.47
CA LYS A 53 -6.56 -5.45 4.58
C LYS A 53 -7.42 -4.43 5.31
N ASN A 54 -6.87 -3.24 5.60
CA ASN A 54 -7.63 -2.17 6.25
C ASN A 54 -8.75 -1.66 5.33
N PHE A 55 -8.47 -1.48 4.04
CA PHE A 55 -9.46 -1.07 3.06
C PHE A 55 -10.65 -2.03 3.02
N LEU A 56 -10.41 -3.35 2.90
CA LEU A 56 -11.48 -4.35 2.89
C LEU A 56 -12.29 -4.41 4.18
N ALA A 57 -11.68 -4.08 5.32
CA ALA A 57 -12.36 -4.09 6.61
C ALA A 57 -13.24 -2.84 6.84
N THR A 58 -12.98 -1.75 6.12
CA THR A 58 -13.58 -0.43 6.40
C THR A 58 -14.38 0.15 5.24
N SER A 59 -14.12 -0.30 4.01
CA SER A 59 -14.80 0.17 2.80
C SER A 59 -15.88 -0.83 2.36
N PRO A 60 -17.14 -0.39 2.18
CA PRO A 60 -18.19 -1.23 1.61
C PRO A 60 -18.15 -1.30 0.07
N THR A 61 -17.32 -0.48 -0.59
CA THR A 61 -17.22 -0.41 -2.05
C THR A 61 -15.91 -1.03 -2.56
N PRO A 62 -15.89 -1.52 -3.83
CA PRO A 62 -14.66 -1.93 -4.50
C PRO A 62 -13.60 -0.83 -4.48
N LEU A 63 -12.33 -1.24 -4.63
CA LEU A 63 -11.21 -0.31 -4.68
C LEU A 63 -11.34 0.66 -5.86
N ASP A 64 -11.15 1.95 -5.61
CA ASP A 64 -10.80 2.94 -6.65
C ASP A 64 -9.66 3.80 -6.11
N ALA A 65 -8.43 3.52 -6.59
CA ALA A 65 -7.21 4.11 -6.05
C ALA A 65 -6.20 4.48 -7.15
N VAL A 66 -5.28 5.39 -6.82
CA VAL A 66 -4.14 5.77 -7.65
C VAL A 66 -2.86 5.31 -6.96
N ALA A 67 -1.93 4.73 -7.71
CA ALA A 67 -0.57 4.43 -7.26
C ALA A 67 0.46 5.22 -8.09
N LEU A 68 1.39 5.88 -7.40
CA LEU A 68 2.59 6.44 -7.97
C LEU A 68 3.77 5.55 -7.56
N VAL A 69 4.35 4.86 -8.52
CA VAL A 69 5.51 3.99 -8.34
C VAL A 69 6.75 4.80 -8.69
N THR A 70 7.66 4.94 -7.74
CA THR A 70 8.85 5.78 -7.93
C THR A 70 9.85 5.18 -8.92
N HIS A 71 10.02 3.85 -8.89
CA HIS A 71 10.87 3.08 -9.79
C HIS A 71 10.58 1.57 -9.62
N LEU A 72 11.13 0.74 -10.50
CA LEU A 72 10.82 -0.70 -10.57
C LEU A 72 11.78 -1.61 -9.79
N HIS A 73 12.40 -1.11 -8.71
CA HIS A 73 13.04 -2.01 -7.77
C HIS A 73 12.00 -2.87 -7.05
N TRP A 74 12.38 -4.11 -6.73
CA TRP A 74 11.43 -5.11 -6.26
C TRP A 74 10.72 -4.70 -4.97
N ASP A 75 11.40 -4.01 -4.07
CA ASP A 75 10.84 -3.51 -2.81
C ASP A 75 9.76 -2.44 -2.95
N HIS A 76 9.61 -1.87 -4.14
CA HIS A 76 8.58 -0.89 -4.48
C HIS A 76 7.36 -1.49 -5.19
N ILE A 77 7.41 -2.76 -5.61
CA ILE A 77 6.32 -3.39 -6.41
C ILE A 77 5.87 -4.76 -5.91
N GLN A 78 6.68 -5.43 -5.06
CA GLN A 78 6.44 -6.81 -4.63
C GLN A 78 5.19 -7.03 -3.76
N GLY A 79 4.52 -5.96 -3.32
CA GLY A 79 3.27 -6.06 -2.57
C GLY A 79 2.06 -6.37 -3.45
N LEU A 80 2.13 -6.06 -4.75
CA LEU A 80 1.00 -6.17 -5.68
C LEU A 80 0.40 -7.58 -5.76
N PRO A 81 1.18 -8.69 -5.82
CA PRO A 81 0.62 -10.05 -5.83
C PRO A 81 -0.18 -10.42 -4.57
N PHE A 82 -0.04 -9.66 -3.48
CA PHE A 82 -0.71 -9.92 -2.19
C PHE A 82 -1.76 -8.85 -1.84
N PHE A 83 -2.14 -8.02 -2.82
CA PHE A 83 -3.11 -6.95 -2.64
C PHE A 83 -4.52 -7.40 -3.01
N ALA A 84 -5.20 -8.09 -2.08
CA ALA A 84 -6.54 -8.63 -2.31
C ALA A 84 -7.61 -7.66 -2.88
N PRO A 85 -7.61 -6.34 -2.57
CA PRO A 85 -8.63 -5.43 -3.12
C PRO A 85 -8.72 -5.38 -4.65
N ILE A 86 -7.63 -5.59 -5.38
CA ILE A 86 -7.67 -5.59 -6.87
C ILE A 86 -8.37 -6.82 -7.46
N LEU A 87 -8.69 -7.82 -6.63
CA LEU A 87 -9.39 -9.03 -7.05
C LEU A 87 -10.91 -8.88 -6.97
N GLN A 88 -11.44 -7.77 -6.43
CA GLN A 88 -12.88 -7.53 -6.36
C GLN A 88 -13.42 -7.04 -7.70
N ASP A 89 -14.60 -7.50 -8.09
CA ASP A 89 -15.30 -6.97 -9.27
C ASP A 89 -15.50 -5.46 -9.15
N GLY A 90 -15.17 -4.73 -10.22
CA GLY A 90 -15.24 -3.27 -10.25
C GLY A 90 -14.06 -2.56 -9.58
N ALA A 91 -13.06 -3.28 -9.06
CA ALA A 91 -11.84 -2.67 -8.56
C ALA A 91 -11.06 -1.96 -9.69
N ARG A 92 -10.59 -0.75 -9.40
CA ARG A 92 -9.75 0.08 -10.27
C ARG A 92 -8.52 0.54 -9.51
N LEU A 93 -7.35 0.23 -10.06
CA LEU A 93 -6.07 0.75 -9.62
C LEU A 93 -5.38 1.41 -10.81
N GLU A 94 -5.29 2.74 -10.78
CA GLU A 94 -4.52 3.49 -11.77
C GLU A 94 -3.07 3.60 -11.33
N VAL A 95 -2.12 3.20 -12.17
CA VAL A 95 -0.70 3.17 -11.83
C VAL A 95 0.08 4.12 -12.74
N PHE A 96 0.88 4.98 -12.12
CA PHE A 96 1.83 5.88 -12.80
C PHE A 96 3.23 5.58 -12.27
N GLY A 97 4.26 5.67 -13.12
CA GLY A 97 5.65 5.46 -12.74
C GLY A 97 6.61 5.75 -13.88
#